data_AF-A0A3D1GCP8-F1
#
_entry.id   AF-A0A3D1GCP8-F1
#
_cell.length_a   1.000
_cell.length_b   1.000
_cell.length_c   1.000
_cell.angle_alpha   90.00
_cell.angle_beta   90.00
_cell.angle_gamma   90.00
#
_symmetry.space_group_name_H-M   'P 1'
#
loop_
_entity.id
_entity.type
_entity.pdbx_description
1 polymer ?
#
loop_
_entity_poly.entity_id
_entity_poly.type
_entity_poly.pdbx_seq_one_letter_code
_entity_poly.pdbx_strand_id
1 'polypeptide(L)'
;MKNLTILGIRFFALFVLLRGLFSLEYVPSIVLDDSIVISDSWYILILPGLYILLAGLLFYASENIASFITPESVAPDFKLDDHEKLSAILFSSVGLLIIYWSIQDLFQSIASIVNMNIMYPDNPDMQRYRIFTMIFGGFIQLIAGILMFIGGKKLATWWNAFRNWT
;
A
#
# COMPACT_ATOMS: atom_id res chain seq x y z
N MET A 1 -15.69 -20.90 -7.12
CA MET A 1 -14.34 -20.37 -6.83
C MET A 1 -14.01 -19.06 -7.55
N LYS A 2 -14.49 -18.87 -8.79
CA LYS A 2 -14.31 -17.63 -9.58
C LYS A 2 -14.54 -16.32 -8.82
N ASN A 3 -15.65 -16.18 -8.08
CA ASN A 3 -15.95 -14.96 -7.30
C ASN A 3 -14.94 -14.68 -6.19
N LEU A 4 -14.36 -15.72 -5.59
CA LEU A 4 -13.34 -15.61 -4.56
C LEU A 4 -11.99 -15.19 -5.16
N THR A 5 -11.68 -15.71 -6.34
CA THR A 5 -10.51 -15.29 -7.14
C THR A 5 -10.64 -13.83 -7.59
N ILE A 6 -11.81 -13.40 -8.07
CA ILE A 6 -12.09 -11.99 -8.41
C ILE A 6 -11.85 -11.09 -7.21
N LEU A 7 -12.41 -11.48 -6.06
CA LEU A 7 -12.23 -10.76 -4.80
C LEU A 7 -10.75 -10.65 -4.43
N GLY A 8 -10.01 -11.77 -4.45
CA GLY A 8 -8.57 -11.79 -4.19
C GLY A 8 -7.76 -10.88 -5.12
N ILE A 9 -8.08 -10.87 -6.42
CA ILE A 9 -7.42 -9.99 -7.40
C ILE A 9 -7.73 -8.51 -7.11
N ARG A 10 -8.97 -8.17 -6.74
CA ARG A 10 -9.35 -6.79 -6.37
C ARG A 10 -8.67 -6.34 -5.07
N PHE A 11 -8.53 -7.24 -4.10
CA PHE A 11 -7.74 -6.98 -2.89
C PHE A 11 -6.28 -6.74 -3.21
N PHE A 12 -5.70 -7.56 -4.09
CA PHE A 12 -4.32 -7.37 -4.55
C PHE A 12 -4.15 -6.04 -5.29
N ALA A 13 -5.11 -5.66 -6.14
CA ALA A 13 -5.14 -4.36 -6.79
C ALA A 13 -5.15 -3.20 -5.77
N LEU A 14 -5.95 -3.32 -4.71
CA LEU A 14 -6.02 -2.32 -3.64
C LEU A 14 -4.71 -2.21 -2.86
N PHE A 15 -4.04 -3.35 -2.63
CA PHE A 15 -2.70 -3.37 -2.04
C PHE A 15 -1.66 -2.68 -2.94
N VAL A 16 -1.67 -2.98 -4.25
CA VAL A 16 -0.78 -2.33 -5.24
C VAL A 16 -1.02 -0.82 -5.26
N LEU A 17 -2.28 -0.37 -5.17
CA LEU A 17 -2.63 1.05 -5.10
C LEU A 17 -2.07 1.71 -3.83
N LEU A 18 -2.25 1.07 -2.66
CA LEU A 18 -1.70 1.57 -1.40
C LEU A 18 -0.18 1.69 -1.46
N ARG A 19 0.51 0.73 -2.09
CA ARG A 19 1.96 0.84 -2.26
C ARG A 19 2.36 1.98 -3.20
N GLY A 20 1.59 2.22 -4.27
CA GLY A 20 1.78 3.39 -5.12
C GLY A 20 1.64 4.70 -4.36
N LEU A 21 0.61 4.83 -3.51
CA LEU A 21 0.43 6.01 -2.67
C LEU A 21 1.56 6.19 -1.65
N PHE A 22 2.02 5.12 -1.01
CA PHE A 22 3.12 5.17 -0.05
C PHE A 22 4.47 5.46 -0.69
N SER A 23 4.68 5.07 -1.95
CA SER A 23 5.88 5.47 -2.70
C SER A 23 6.00 6.99 -2.95
N LEU A 24 4.95 7.78 -2.64
CA LEU A 24 5.04 9.24 -2.63
C LEU A 24 5.84 9.78 -1.42
N GLU A 25 6.25 8.93 -0.48
CA GLU A 25 7.13 9.30 0.64
C GLU A 25 8.48 9.91 0.20
N TYR A 26 8.91 9.63 -1.03
CA TYR A 26 10.15 10.15 -1.61
C TYR A 26 9.95 11.51 -2.34
N VAL A 27 8.71 12.00 -2.47
CA VAL A 27 8.46 13.31 -3.09
C VAL A 27 9.03 14.47 -2.26
N PRO A 28 8.91 14.50 -0.92
CA PRO A 28 9.49 15.56 -0.10
C PRO A 28 11.01 15.67 -0.25
N SER A 29 11.76 14.57 -0.38
CA SER A 29 13.21 14.65 -0.59
C SER A 29 13.54 15.30 -1.93
N ILE A 30 12.80 15.00 -3.01
CA ILE A 30 13.00 15.65 -4.33
C ILE A 30 12.73 17.15 -4.28
N VAL A 31 11.77 17.60 -3.48
CA VAL A 31 11.34 19.02 -3.43
C VAL A 31 12.17 19.84 -2.45
N LEU A 32 12.68 19.22 -1.38
CA LEU A 32 13.36 19.92 -0.28
C LEU A 32 14.88 19.80 -0.29
N ASP A 33 15.45 18.92 -1.11
CA ASP A 33 16.89 18.74 -1.22
C ASP A 33 17.41 19.33 -2.53
N ASP A 34 18.01 20.51 -2.44
CA ASP A 34 18.57 21.27 -3.57
C ASP A 34 19.74 20.53 -4.27
N SER A 35 20.26 19.46 -3.68
CA SER A 35 21.32 18.63 -4.26
C SER A 35 20.81 17.53 -5.19
N ILE A 36 19.50 17.27 -5.22
CA ILE A 36 18.91 16.21 -6.05
C ILE A 36 18.70 16.72 -7.47
N VAL A 37 19.45 16.17 -8.41
CA VAL A 37 19.24 16.41 -9.84
C VAL A 37 18.05 15.59 -10.32
N ILE A 38 16.97 16.26 -10.72
CA ILE A 38 15.71 15.63 -11.18
C ILE A 38 15.95 14.63 -12.33
N SER A 39 16.95 14.87 -13.19
CA SER A 39 17.32 13.95 -14.28
C SER A 39 17.69 12.55 -13.79
N ASP A 40 18.22 12.43 -12.59
CA ASP A 40 18.76 11.19 -12.05
C ASP A 40 17.72 10.46 -11.17
N SER A 41 16.66 11.17 -10.76
CA SER A 41 15.63 10.70 -9.82
C SER A 41 14.24 10.54 -10.44
N TRP A 42 14.10 10.67 -11.76
CA TRP A 42 12.82 10.57 -12.50
C TRP A 42 12.06 9.26 -12.24
N TYR A 43 12.78 8.16 -11.97
CA TYR A 43 12.19 6.85 -11.67
C TYR A 43 11.33 6.87 -10.39
N ILE A 44 11.63 7.77 -9.45
CA ILE A 44 10.87 7.96 -8.20
C ILE A 44 9.46 8.49 -8.50
N LEU A 45 9.29 9.27 -9.57
CA LEU A 45 7.99 9.80 -9.99
C LEU A 45 7.20 8.83 -10.88
N ILE A 46 7.89 7.92 -11.57
CA ILE A 46 7.26 6.91 -12.42
C ILE A 46 6.75 5.72 -11.63
N LEU A 47 7.44 5.33 -10.55
CA LEU A 47 7.02 4.22 -9.70
C LEU A 47 5.56 4.34 -9.22
N PRO A 48 5.11 5.48 -8.63
CA PRO A 48 3.73 5.67 -8.21
C PRO A 48 2.75 5.53 -9.38
N GLY A 49 3.09 6.10 -10.55
CA GLY A 49 2.26 6.02 -11.76
C GLY A 49 2.09 4.59 -12.26
N LEU A 50 3.16 3.80 -12.25
CA LEU A 50 3.12 2.38 -12.58
C LEU A 50 2.24 1.60 -11.60
N TYR A 51 2.38 1.83 -10.29
CA TYR A 51 1.53 1.18 -9.28
C TYR A 51 0.05 1.54 -9.46
N ILE A 52 -0.29 2.81 -9.71
CA ILE A 52 -1.67 3.24 -9.97
C ILE A 52 -2.24 2.56 -11.22
N LEU A 53 -1.47 2.55 -12.31
CA LEU A 53 -1.89 1.93 -13.57
C LEU A 53 -2.09 0.43 -13.42
N LEU A 54 -1.17 -0.25 -12.72
CA LEU A 54 -1.21 -1.69 -12.49
C LEU A 54 -2.36 -2.07 -11.54
N ALA A 55 -2.63 -1.25 -10.52
CA ALA A 55 -3.80 -1.40 -9.66
C ALA A 55 -5.10 -1.25 -10.45
N GLY A 56 -5.19 -0.21 -11.30
CA GLY A 56 -6.34 -0.01 -12.18
C GLY A 56 -6.57 -1.21 -13.09
N LEU A 57 -5.53 -1.68 -13.79
CA LEU A 57 -5.60 -2.85 -14.65
C LEU A 57 -6.05 -4.10 -13.91
N LEU A 58 -5.48 -4.39 -12.73
CA LEU A 58 -5.87 -5.56 -11.92
C LEU A 58 -7.33 -5.47 -11.47
N PHE A 59 -7.79 -4.27 -11.09
CA PHE A 59 -9.16 -4.05 -10.64
C PHE A 59 -10.18 -4.23 -11.77
N TYR A 60 -9.93 -3.62 -12.94
CA TYR A 60 -10.83 -3.70 -14.10
C TYR A 60 -10.77 -5.06 -14.80
N ALA A 61 -9.59 -5.67 -14.92
CA ALA A 61 -9.41 -6.97 -15.56
C ALA A 61 -9.69 -8.16 -14.62
N SER A 62 -10.09 -7.93 -13.37
CA SER A 62 -10.23 -8.97 -12.34
C SER A 62 -11.10 -10.14 -12.77
N GLU A 63 -12.16 -9.87 -13.53
CA GLU A 63 -13.12 -10.88 -13.99
C GLU A 63 -12.55 -11.74 -15.13
N ASN A 64 -11.82 -11.12 -16.06
CA ASN A 64 -11.14 -11.81 -17.16
C ASN A 64 -9.98 -12.67 -16.62
N ILE A 65 -9.18 -12.11 -15.70
CA ILE A 65 -8.07 -12.83 -15.06
C ILE A 65 -8.60 -14.02 -14.24
N ALA A 66 -9.67 -13.83 -13.46
CA ALA A 66 -10.26 -14.92 -12.70
C ALA A 66 -10.87 -16.02 -13.60
N SER A 67 -11.45 -15.63 -14.75
CA SER A 67 -11.98 -16.57 -15.74
C SER A 67 -10.86 -17.41 -16.38
N PHE A 68 -9.68 -16.81 -16.59
CA PHE A 68 -8.50 -17.50 -17.10
C PHE A 68 -7.89 -18.47 -16.07
N ILE A 69 -7.79 -18.05 -14.80
CA ILE A 69 -7.17 -18.85 -13.72
C ILE A 69 -8.08 -19.98 -13.26
N THR A 70 -9.40 -19.75 -13.24
CA THR A 70 -10.38 -20.75 -12.82
C THR A 70 -11.44 -20.95 -13.90
N PRO A 71 -11.10 -21.67 -14.99
CA PRO A 71 -12.08 -22.04 -16.00
C PRO A 71 -13.10 -23.02 -15.39
N GLU A 72 -14.38 -22.66 -15.50
CA GLU A 72 -15.57 -23.44 -15.15
C GLU A 72 -15.43 -24.40 -13.95
N SER A 73 -15.34 -23.86 -12.73
CA SER A 73 -15.69 -24.63 -11.53
C SER A 73 -17.20 -24.49 -11.30
N VAL A 74 -17.96 -25.59 -11.34
CA VAL A 74 -19.31 -25.65 -10.76
C VAL A 74 -19.18 -25.26 -9.29
N ALA A 75 -19.51 -24.01 -8.98
CA ALA A 75 -19.25 -23.47 -7.66
C ALA A 75 -20.29 -24.02 -6.70
N PRO A 76 -19.91 -24.63 -5.56
CA PRO A 76 -20.83 -24.71 -4.45
C PRO A 76 -21.18 -23.28 -4.04
N ASP A 77 -22.45 -23.02 -3.74
CA ASP A 77 -22.92 -21.74 -3.21
C ASP A 77 -22.19 -21.44 -1.90
N PHE A 78 -21.12 -20.65 -2.00
CA PHE A 78 -20.41 -20.13 -0.84
C PHE A 78 -21.36 -19.19 -0.11
N LYS A 79 -21.63 -19.49 1.17
CA LYS A 79 -22.50 -18.66 2.00
C LYS A 79 -21.86 -17.28 2.19
N LEU A 80 -22.70 -16.24 2.17
CA LEU A 80 -22.29 -14.83 2.36
C LEU A 80 -21.40 -14.60 3.59
N ASP A 81 -21.66 -15.36 4.67
CA ASP A 81 -20.92 -15.28 5.94
C ASP A 81 -19.44 -15.75 5.82
N ASP A 82 -19.16 -16.67 4.88
CA ASP A 82 -17.79 -17.14 4.61
C ASP A 82 -17.00 -16.13 3.77
N HIS A 83 -17.69 -15.37 2.91
CA HIS A 83 -17.09 -14.27 2.13
C HIS A 83 -16.64 -13.12 3.02
N GLU A 84 -17.40 -12.77 4.06
CA GLU A 84 -17.03 -11.72 5.01
C GLU A 84 -15.82 -12.11 5.86
N LYS A 85 -15.79 -13.36 6.37
CA LYS A 85 -14.64 -13.89 7.11
C LYS A 85 -13.37 -13.90 6.27
N LEU A 86 -13.46 -14.35 5.01
CA LEU A 86 -12.32 -14.38 4.10
C LEU A 86 -11.84 -12.96 3.77
N SER A 87 -12.76 -12.02 3.51
CA SER A 87 -12.42 -10.61 3.28
C SER A 87 -11.73 -9.99 4.49
N ALA A 88 -12.18 -10.30 5.70
CA ALA A 88 -11.58 -9.83 6.94
C ALA A 88 -10.15 -10.37 7.11
N ILE A 89 -9.93 -11.67 6.83
CA ILE A 89 -8.58 -12.27 6.85
C ILE A 89 -7.68 -11.56 5.83
N LEU A 90 -8.16 -11.32 4.61
CA LEU A 90 -7.38 -10.63 3.58
C LEU A 90 -7.03 -9.19 3.97
N PHE A 91 -7.99 -8.40 4.49
CA PHE A 91 -7.71 -7.05 5.00
C PHE A 91 -6.69 -7.07 6.14
N SER A 92 -6.81 -8.00 7.08
CA SER A 92 -5.85 -8.13 8.18
C SER A 92 -4.47 -8.57 7.68
N SER A 93 -4.36 -9.51 6.74
CA SER A 93 -3.09 -9.91 6.14
C SER A 93 -2.40 -8.76 5.39
N VAL A 94 -3.17 -7.95 4.65
CA VAL A 94 -2.67 -6.74 4.00
C VAL A 94 -2.17 -5.72 5.03
N GLY A 95 -2.93 -5.49 6.11
CA GLY A 95 -2.50 -4.63 7.21
C GLY A 95 -1.18 -5.09 7.84
N LEU A 96 -1.01 -6.40 8.04
CA LEU A 96 0.20 -6.98 8.63
C LEU A 96 1.42 -6.86 7.69
N LEU A 97 1.22 -7.00 6.38
CA LEU A 97 2.26 -6.71 5.38
C LEU A 97 2.68 -5.24 5.41
N ILE A 98 1.72 -4.32 5.49
CA ILE A 98 2.00 -2.88 5.58
C ILE A 98 2.78 -2.56 6.86
N ILE A 99 2.42 -3.18 7.99
CA ILE A 99 3.18 -3.05 9.24
C ILE A 99 4.63 -3.51 9.04
N TYR A 100 4.84 -4.70 8.48
CA TYR A 100 6.20 -5.23 8.25
C TYR A 100 7.06 -4.27 7.42
N TRP A 101 6.50 -3.73 6.32
CA TRP A 101 7.21 -2.81 5.44
C TRP A 101 7.46 -1.46 6.10
N SER A 102 6.47 -0.93 6.82
CA SER A 102 6.61 0.34 7.53
C SER A 102 7.72 0.32 8.58
N ILE A 103 7.96 -0.83 9.21
CA ILE A 103 9.08 -1.02 10.13
C ILE A 103 10.41 -0.93 9.37
N GLN A 104 10.50 -1.56 8.20
CA GLN A 104 11.69 -1.48 7.35
C GLN A 104 11.94 -0.03 6.88
N ASP A 105 10.91 0.66 6.41
CA ASP A 105 10.97 2.05 5.94
C ASP A 105 11.38 2.99 7.11
N LEU A 106 10.90 2.73 8.34
CA LEU A 106 11.34 3.46 9.54
C LEU A 106 12.83 3.25 9.84
N PHE A 107 13.35 2.02 9.71
CA PHE A 107 14.78 1.77 9.88
C PHE A 107 15.62 2.50 8.84
N GLN A 108 15.18 2.53 7.58
CA GLN A 108 15.85 3.29 6.52
C GLN A 108 15.84 4.80 6.79
N SER A 109 14.71 5.31 7.28
CA SER A 109 14.56 6.72 7.66
C SER A 109 15.48 7.11 8.81
N ILE A 110 15.60 6.27 9.84
CA ILE A 110 16.55 6.46 10.93
C ILE A 110 17.99 6.46 10.39
N ALA A 111 18.33 5.49 9.53
CA ALA A 111 19.66 5.42 8.92
C ALA A 111 19.97 6.68 8.08
N SER A 112 19.01 7.17 7.30
CA SER A 112 19.14 8.40 6.51
C SER A 112 19.37 9.62 7.38
N ILE A 113 18.61 9.77 8.48
CA ILE A 113 18.78 10.85 9.45
C ILE A 113 20.17 10.81 10.10
N VAL A 114 20.62 9.63 10.52
CA VAL A 114 21.95 9.45 11.12
C VAL A 114 23.04 9.84 10.12
N ASN A 115 22.93 9.38 8.88
CA ASN A 115 23.90 9.69 7.83
C ASN A 115 23.96 11.18 7.54
N MET A 116 22.80 11.83 7.37
CA MET A 116 22.74 13.27 7.13
C MET A 116 23.38 14.05 8.28
N ASN A 117 23.12 13.66 9.54
CA ASN A 117 23.70 14.32 10.73
C ASN A 117 25.22 14.20 10.79
N ILE A 118 25.78 13.12 10.27
CA ILE A 118 27.23 12.91 10.19
C ILE A 118 27.83 13.79 9.08
N MET A 119 27.17 13.87 7.92
CA MET A 119 27.68 14.65 6.78
C MET A 119 27.53 16.17 6.97
N TYR A 120 26.44 16.62 7.62
CA TYR A 120 26.09 18.03 7.76
C TYR A 120 25.68 18.39 9.19
N PRO A 121 26.62 18.35 10.16
CA PRO A 121 26.33 18.53 11.57
C PRO A 121 25.75 19.92 11.91
N ASP A 122 26.11 20.95 11.15
CA ASP A 122 25.75 22.34 11.42
C ASP A 122 24.57 22.86 10.57
N ASN A 123 23.88 21.99 9.82
CA ASN A 123 22.79 22.42 8.94
C ASN A 123 21.52 22.78 9.76
N PRO A 124 21.04 24.04 9.73
CA PRO A 124 19.89 24.49 10.51
C PRO A 124 18.55 23.88 10.06
N ASP A 125 18.44 23.40 8.82
CA ASP A 125 17.20 22.81 8.28
C ASP A 125 17.01 21.33 8.67
N MET A 126 17.98 20.76 9.39
CA MET A 126 17.97 19.37 9.88
C MET A 126 16.71 18.96 10.63
N GLN A 127 16.14 19.88 11.41
CA GLN A 127 14.97 19.56 12.22
C GLN A 127 13.74 19.23 11.34
N ARG A 128 13.53 19.98 10.26
CA ARG A 128 12.42 19.74 9.33
C ARG A 128 12.63 18.42 8.58
N TYR A 129 13.83 18.19 8.08
CA TYR A 129 14.19 16.94 7.42
C TYR A 129 13.90 15.73 8.32
N ARG A 130 14.35 15.74 9.58
CA ARG A 130 14.10 14.64 10.54
C ARG A 130 12.61 14.35 10.74
N ILE A 131 11.81 15.40 10.91
CA ILE A 131 10.37 15.27 11.16
C ILE A 131 9.68 14.70 9.92
N PHE A 132 9.92 15.26 8.73
CA PHE A 132 9.28 14.79 7.50
C PHE A 132 9.72 13.37 7.14
N THR A 133 11.01 13.07 7.23
CA THR A 133 11.56 11.74 6.96
C THR A 133 11.01 10.68 7.92
N MET A 134 10.82 10.99 9.21
CA MET A 134 10.17 10.06 10.14
C MET A 134 8.67 9.87 9.88
N ILE A 135 7.93 10.96 9.60
CA ILE A 135 6.48 10.89 9.36
C ILE A 135 6.17 10.10 8.10
N PHE A 136 6.84 10.47 7.00
CA PHE A 136 6.58 9.91 5.69
C PHE A 136 7.31 8.60 5.44
N GLY A 137 8.52 8.43 6.00
CA GLY A 137 9.33 7.23 5.84
C GLY A 137 8.92 6.09 6.78
N GLY A 138 7.61 5.84 6.88
CA GLY A 138 7.07 4.63 7.51
C GLY A 138 6.08 4.87 8.66
N PHE A 139 6.12 6.00 9.37
CA PHE A 139 5.25 6.17 10.55
C PHE A 139 3.76 6.24 10.18
N ILE A 140 3.40 7.01 9.13
CA ILE A 140 2.00 7.08 8.66
C ILE A 140 1.52 5.73 8.10
N GLN A 141 2.43 4.98 7.49
CA GLN A 141 2.16 3.66 6.90
C GLN A 141 1.95 2.63 8.01
N LEU A 142 2.71 2.71 9.10
CA LEU A 142 2.55 1.88 10.29
C LEU A 142 1.17 2.09 10.91
N ILE A 143 0.74 3.35 11.07
CA ILE A 143 -0.61 3.67 11.57
C ILE A 143 -1.67 3.08 10.64
N ALA A 144 -1.54 3.28 9.32
CA ALA A 144 -2.48 2.72 8.35
C ALA A 144 -2.52 1.18 8.39
N GLY A 145 -1.36 0.53 8.52
CA GLY A 145 -1.24 -0.92 8.65
C GLY A 145 -1.91 -1.45 9.91
N ILE A 146 -1.71 -0.80 11.07
CA ILE A 146 -2.37 -1.15 12.33
C ILE A 146 -3.89 -0.97 12.23
N LEU A 147 -4.35 0.14 11.64
CA LEU A 147 -5.78 0.40 11.45
C LEU A 147 -6.42 -0.64 10.53
N MET A 148 -5.74 -1.06 9.46
CA MET A 148 -6.22 -2.15 8.59
C MET A 148 -6.18 -3.51 9.27
N PHE A 149 -5.16 -3.78 10.07
CA PHE A 149 -5.01 -5.05 10.79
C PHE A 149 -6.12 -5.25 11.83
N ILE A 150 -6.32 -4.25 12.71
CA ILE A 150 -7.32 -4.28 13.78
C ILE A 150 -8.73 -4.05 13.20
N GLY A 151 -8.84 -3.18 12.20
CA GLY A 151 -10.10 -2.80 11.55
C GLY A 151 -10.57 -3.77 10.47
N GLY A 152 -9.83 -4.84 10.18
CA GLY A 152 -10.10 -5.74 9.04
C GLY A 152 -11.53 -6.28 9.00
N LYS A 153 -12.11 -6.60 10.16
CA LYS A 153 -13.52 -7.02 10.25
C LYS A 153 -14.49 -5.89 9.87
N LYS A 154 -14.31 -4.69 10.40
CA LYS A 154 -15.16 -3.52 10.07
C LYS A 154 -15.02 -3.12 8.60
N LEU A 155 -13.82 -3.18 8.05
CA LEU A 155 -13.53 -2.92 6.64
C LEU A 155 -14.19 -3.96 5.73
N ALA A 156 -14.15 -5.24 6.12
CA ALA A 156 -14.84 -6.30 5.40
C ALA A 156 -16.37 -6.10 5.37
N THR A 157 -16.97 -5.77 6.52
CA THR A 157 -18.41 -5.48 6.59
C THR A 157 -18.77 -4.27 5.74
N TRP A 158 -17.99 -3.18 5.81
CA TRP A 158 -18.21 -1.97 5.00
C TRP A 158 -18.08 -2.25 3.50
N TRP A 159 -17.05 -3.00 3.10
CA TRP A 159 -16.84 -3.40 1.71
C TRP A 159 -17.98 -4.26 1.15
N ASN A 160 -18.45 -5.24 1.92
CA ASN A 160 -19.58 -6.07 1.53
C ASN A 160 -20.88 -5.26 1.44
N ALA A 161 -21.12 -4.32 2.35
CA ALA A 161 -22.26 -3.41 2.30
C ALA A 161 -22.21 -2.50 1.05
N PHE A 162 -21.03 -1.95 0.74
CA PHE A 162 -20.81 -1.13 -0.46
C PHE A 162 -21.07 -1.92 -1.75
N ARG A 163 -20.53 -3.14 -1.85
CA ARG A 163 -20.75 -4.02 -3.01
C ARG A 163 -22.22 -4.37 -3.22
N ASN A 164 -23.01 -4.56 -2.15
CA ASN A 164 -24.42 -4.89 -2.27
C ASN A 164 -25.30 -3.67 -2.60
N TRP A 165 -24.74 -2.46 -2.55
CA TRP A 165 -25.44 -1.21 -2.88
C TRP A 165 -25.33 -0.83 -4.36
N THR A 166 -24.31 -1.34 -5.06
CA THR A 166 -24.04 -1.18 -6.51
C THR A 166 -24.37 -2.42 -7.30
#